data_AF-A0A7C4X8B2-F1
#
_entry.id   AF-A0A7C4X8B2-F1
#
_cell.length_a   1.000
_cell.length_b   1.000
_cell.length_c   1.000
_cell.angle_alpha   90.00
_cell.angle_beta   90.00
_cell.angle_gamma   90.00
#
_symmetry.space_group_name_H-M   'P 1'
#
loop_
_entity.id
_entity.type
_entity.pdbx_description
1 polymer ?
#
loop_
_entity_poly.entity_id
_entity_poly.type
_entity_poly.pdbx_seq_one_letter_code
_entity_poly.pdbx_strand_id
1 'polypeptide(L)' 'MAESVRSLPTKIKEQIEIREWDMRTREGIQKYRELRAKMLPSIAINGVLIYEAIIPPQEELISKLNELINTTR' A
#
# COMPACT_ATOMS: atom_id res chain seq x y z
N MET A 1 11.21 -4.86 1.41
CA MET A 1 10.28 -5.10 0.29
C MET A 1 9.30 -6.18 0.72
N ALA A 2 8.17 -5.79 1.31
CA ALA A 2 7.16 -6.73 1.79
C ALA A 2 6.70 -7.67 0.66
N GLU A 3 6.69 -8.98 0.91
CA GLU A 3 6.36 -10.01 -0.08
C GLU A 3 4.99 -9.80 -0.74
N SER A 4 4.04 -9.22 0.00
CA SER A 4 2.69 -8.88 -0.46
C SER A 4 2.67 -8.01 -1.72
N VAL A 5 3.70 -7.19 -1.93
CA VAL A 5 3.84 -6.29 -3.08
C VAL A 5 4.51 -6.98 -4.27
N ARG A 6 5.45 -7.91 -4.00
CA ARG A 6 6.10 -8.71 -5.05
C ARG A 6 5.13 -9.67 -5.71
N SER A 7 4.13 -10.15 -4.99
CA SER A 7 3.13 -11.08 -5.53
C SER A 7 2.00 -10.39 -6.32
N LEU A 8 2.00 -9.06 -6.43
CA LEU A 8 1.01 -8.36 -7.24
C LEU A 8 1.13 -8.73 -8.74
N PRO A 9 0.00 -8.92 -9.45
CA PRO A 9 -0.02 -9.20 -10.88
C PRO A 9 0.69 -8.12 -11.69
N THR A 10 1.44 -8.51 -12.73
CA THR A 10 2.18 -7.58 -13.59
C THR A 10 1.30 -6.47 -14.17
N LYS A 11 0.07 -6.80 -14.61
CA LYS A 11 -0.91 -5.83 -15.11
C LYS A 11 -1.23 -4.71 -14.12
N ILE A 12 -1.25 -5.00 -12.82
CA ILE A 12 -1.52 -4.00 -11.78
C ILE A 12 -0.26 -3.19 -11.52
N LYS A 13 0.91 -3.84 -11.45
CA LYS A 13 2.21 -3.17 -11.26
C LYS A 13 2.53 -2.15 -12.38
N GLU A 14 2.08 -2.41 -13.60
CA GLU A 14 2.23 -1.46 -14.71
C GLU A 14 1.27 -0.26 -14.60
N GLN A 15 0.22 -0.36 -13.78
CA GLN A 15 -0.79 0.68 -13.58
C GLN A 15 -0.63 1.46 -12.26
N ILE A 16 0.21 0.99 -11.33
CA ILE A 16 0.40 1.62 -10.02
C ILE A 16 1.88 1.85 -9.71
N GLU A 17 2.17 2.96 -9.03
CA GLU A 17 3.49 3.19 -8.47
C GLU A 17 3.57 2.60 -7.06
N ILE A 18 4.53 1.71 -6.85
CA ILE A 18 4.76 1.06 -5.57
C ILE A 18 5.93 1.76 -4.90
N ARG A 19 5.71 2.28 -3.69
CA ARG A 19 6.76 2.82 -2.83
C ARG A 19 6.76 2.11 -1.50
N GLU A 20 7.93 1.66 -1.09
CA GLU A 20 8.16 1.14 0.25
C GLU A 20 8.94 2.17 1.06
N TRP A 21 8.53 2.35 2.31
CA TRP A 21 9.23 3.19 3.26
C TRP A 21 9.59 2.40 4.51
N ASP A 22 10.83 2.56 4.96
CA ASP A 22 11.34 1.92 6.17
C ASP A 22 11.26 2.89 7.35
N MET A 23 10.69 2.43 8.47
CA MET A 23 10.56 3.23 9.70
C MET A 23 11.90 3.58 10.35
N ARG A 24 13.00 2.95 9.93
CA ARG A 24 14.36 3.27 10.38
C ARG A 24 14.93 4.49 9.69
N THR A 25 14.36 4.92 8.57
CA THR A 25 14.80 6.13 7.84
C THR A 25 13.92 7.33 8.19
N ARG A 26 14.50 8.53 8.15
CA ARG A 26 13.76 9.78 8.42
C ARG A 26 12.60 9.97 7.44
N GLU A 27 12.82 9.59 6.18
CA GLU A 27 11.82 9.66 5.11
C GLU A 27 10.63 8.76 5.40
N GLY A 28 10.85 7.53 5.89
CA GLY A 28 9.77 6.64 6.24
C GLY A 28 8.97 7.11 7.45
N ILE A 29 9.64 7.65 8.47
CA ILE A 29 8.97 8.27 9.63
C ILE A 29 8.14 9.49 9.18
N GLN A 30 8.66 10.30 8.26
CA GLN A 30 7.94 11.46 7.72
C GLN A 30 6.69 11.01 6.96
N LYS A 31 6.81 10.05 6.03
CA LYS A 31 5.66 9.52 5.27
C LYS A 31 4.63 8.85 6.17
N TYR A 32 5.08 8.10 7.17
CA TYR A 32 4.20 7.48 8.16
C TYR A 32 3.35 8.53 8.90
N ARG A 33 3.96 9.66 9.28
CA ARG A 33 3.23 10.79 9.89
C ARG A 33 2.31 11.50 8.90
N GLU A 34 2.74 11.71 7.66
CA GLU A 34 1.90 12.32 6.61
C GLU A 34 0.64 11.50 6.35
N LEU A 35 0.78 10.17 6.30
CA LEU A 35 -0.32 9.22 6.09
C LEU A 35 -1.19 9.02 7.34
N ARG A 36 -0.86 9.67 8.46
CA ARG A 36 -1.54 9.55 9.77
C ARG A 36 -1.70 8.11 10.25
N ALA A 37 -0.80 7.22 9.84
CA ALA A 37 -0.80 5.84 10.30
C ALA A 37 -0.47 5.80 11.80
N LYS A 38 -1.22 5.00 12.58
CA LYS A 38 -0.99 4.83 14.01
C LYS A 38 -0.29 3.51 14.32
N MET A 39 -0.47 2.48 13.48
CA MET A 39 0.13 1.17 13.71
C MET A 39 0.69 0.49 12.45
N LEU A 40 1.91 -0.03 12.55
CA LEU A 40 2.52 -0.90 11.54
C LEU A 40 2.01 -2.35 11.67
N PRO A 41 2.00 -3.12 10.58
CA PRO A 41 2.19 -2.69 9.19
C PRO A 41 0.99 -1.87 8.70
N SER A 42 1.26 -0.86 7.87
CA SER A 42 0.24 0.05 7.33
C SER A 42 0.35 0.08 5.81
N ILE A 43 -0.79 0.06 5.12
CA ILE A 43 -0.85 0.16 3.66
C ILE A 43 -1.69 1.36 3.29
N ALA A 44 -1.06 2.31 2.60
CA ALA A 44 -1.73 3.44 2.00
C ALA A 44 -1.81 3.25 0.48
N ILE A 45 -2.97 3.57 -0.10
CA ILE A 45 -3.24 3.53 -1.53
C ILE A 45 -3.72 4.92 -1.94
N ASN A 46 -3.10 5.52 -2.96
CA ASN A 46 -3.39 6.89 -3.41
C ASN A 46 -3.31 7.95 -2.28
N GLY A 47 -2.39 7.75 -1.33
CA GLY A 47 -2.22 8.65 -0.17
C GLY A 47 -3.28 8.49 0.93
N VAL A 48 -4.23 7.57 0.75
CA VAL A 48 -5.25 7.23 1.75
C VAL A 48 -4.84 5.95 2.46
N LEU A 49 -4.85 5.99 3.79
CA LEU A 49 -4.60 4.81 4.62
C LEU A 49 -5.78 3.84 4.52
N ILE A 50 -5.56 2.66 3.95
CA ILE A 50 -6.62 1.67 3.72
C ILE A 50 -6.53 0.53 4.74
N TYR A 51 -5.31 0.08 5.04
CA TYR A 51 -5.08 -0.99 6.01
C TYR A 51 -4.14 -0.51 7.11
N GLU A 52 -4.47 -0.88 8.34
CA GLU A 52 -3.72 -0.56 9.53
C GLU A 52 -3.67 -1.79 10.45
N ALA A 53 -2.51 -2.03 11.07
CA ALA A 53 -2.25 -3.13 12.01
C ALA A 53 -2.39 -4.57 11.48
N ILE A 54 -2.97 -4.78 10.30
CA ILE A 54 -3.23 -6.09 9.70
C ILE A 54 -2.77 -6.08 8.24
N ILE A 55 -1.97 -7.09 7.87
CA ILE A 55 -1.62 -7.34 6.47
C ILE A 55 -2.82 -8.08 5.84
N PRO A 56 -3.52 -7.47 4.87
CA PRO A 56 -4.62 -8.15 4.20
C PRO A 56 -4.10 -9.36 3.39
N PRO A 57 -4.92 -10.39 3.21
CA PRO A 57 -4.60 -11.47 2.28
C PRO A 57 -4.45 -10.90 0.86
N GLN A 58 -3.64 -11.59 0.04
CA GLN A 58 -3.26 -11.12 -1.29
C GLN A 58 -4.48 -10.88 -2.21
N GLU A 59 -5.49 -11.74 -2.14
CA GLU A 59 -6.72 -11.60 -2.91
C GLU A 59 -7.51 -10.34 -2.56
N GLU A 60 -7.64 -10.01 -1.26
CA GLU A 60 -8.33 -8.79 -0.85
C GLU A 60 -7.58 -7.54 -1.29
N LEU A 61 -6.25 -7.53 -1.16
CA LEU A 61 -5.43 -6.42 -1.62
C LEU A 61 -5.59 -6.20 -3.13
N ILE A 62 -5.54 -7.28 -3.92
CA ILE A 62 -5.72 -7.23 -5.38
C ILE A 62 -7.13 -6.75 -5.74
N SER A 63 -8.16 -7.26 -5.06
CA SER A 63 -9.54 -6.87 -5.28
C SER A 63 -9.73 -5.37 -5.03
N LYS A 64 -9.20 -4.86 -3.90
CA LYS A 64 -9.30 -3.45 -3.55
C LYS A 64 -8.53 -2.55 -4.53
N LEU A 65 -7.35 -2.97 -4.96
CA LEU A 65 -6.59 -2.25 -6.00
C LEU A 65 -7.37 -2.19 -7.32
N ASN A 66 -7.96 -3.29 -7.76
CA ASN A 66 -8.78 -3.30 -8.97
C ASN A 66 -10.03 -2.42 -8.84
N GLU A 67 -10.69 -2.42 -7.68
CA GLU A 67 -11.84 -1.54 -7.43
C GLU A 67 -11.46 -0.06 -7.58
N LEU A 68 -10.32 0.34 -7.01
CA LEU A 68 -9.83 1.72 -7.07
C LEU A 68 -9.38 2.13 -8.49
N ILE A 69 -8.71 1.22 -9.21
CA ILE A 69 -8.31 1.44 -10.60
C ILE A 69 -9.56 1.60 -11.50
N ASN A 70 -10.57 0.75 -11.32
CA ASN A 70 -11.79 0.79 -12.14
C ASN A 70 -12.75 1.92 -11.76
N THR A 71 -12.74 2.40 -10.52
CA THR A 71 -13.55 3.54 -10.07
C THR A 71 -13.11 4.88 -10.69
N THR A 72 -11.89 4.97 -11.21
CA THR A 72 -11.38 6.19 -11.85
C THR A 72 -11.69 6.23 -13.37
N ARG A 73 -12.62 5.40 -13.85
CA ARG A 73 -13.11 5.40 -15.25
C ARG A 73 -14.47 6.05 -15.41
#